data_AF-A0AA37KQV4-F1
#
_entry.id   AF-A0AA37KQV4-F1
#
_cell.length_a   1.000
_cell.length_b   1.000
_cell.length_c   1.000
_cell.angle_alpha   90.00
_cell.angle_beta   90.00
_cell.angle_gamma   90.00
#
_symmetry.space_group_name_H-M   'P 1'
#
loop_
_entity.id
_entity.type
_entity.pdbx_description
1 polymer ?
#
loop_
_entity_poly.entity_id
_entity_poly.type
_entity_poly.pdbx_seq_one_letter_code
_entity_poly.pdbx_strand_id
1 'polypeptide(L)'
;MRSTSQITGINFRDKTTGWQYFSLRFSFRRETGSGLPETADVSRIHYKDPFFYCFLSHVTERYSCYACPAKELKSGSDITLGDFWGFRGTKDFPDDNNGISLLLINTDQGSKYITGTLRSEQSYEKVIKQNPMITASLIKDPRRDTFYKAVAKSSLHRQSKKLRLINKIKRYANRLADLALGNRIR
;
A
#
# COMPACT_ATOMS: atom_id res chain seq x y z
N MET A 1 -24.62 25.65 -17.98
CA MET A 1 -23.34 25.54 -17.24
C MET A 1 -22.96 24.08 -17.16
N ARG A 2 -21.75 23.67 -17.59
CA ARG A 2 -21.27 22.29 -17.38
C ARG A 2 -21.07 22.12 -15.86
N SER A 3 -21.91 21.35 -15.17
CA SER A 3 -21.65 21.05 -13.77
C SER A 3 -20.42 20.15 -13.68
N THR A 4 -19.31 20.73 -13.22
CA THR A 4 -18.05 20.01 -13.03
C THR A 4 -18.12 19.28 -11.70
N SER A 5 -18.04 17.95 -11.71
CA SER A 5 -17.86 17.16 -10.50
C SER A 5 -16.44 17.36 -9.96
N GLN A 6 -16.31 17.82 -8.72
CA GLN A 6 -15.05 18.03 -8.02
C GLN A 6 -14.72 16.81 -7.16
N ILE A 7 -13.45 16.39 -7.14
CA ILE A 7 -12.96 15.42 -6.15
C ILE A 7 -12.81 16.14 -4.81
N THR A 8 -13.50 15.67 -3.78
CA THR A 8 -13.43 16.22 -2.42
C THR A 8 -12.60 15.36 -1.48
N GLY A 9 -12.36 14.09 -1.82
CA GLY A 9 -11.60 13.19 -0.98
C GLY A 9 -11.03 12.01 -1.76
N ILE A 10 -9.88 11.53 -1.31
CA ILE A 10 -9.26 10.29 -1.78
C ILE A 10 -8.81 9.50 -0.56
N ASN A 11 -9.35 8.29 -0.38
CA ASN A 11 -8.88 7.34 0.61
C ASN A 11 -8.18 6.17 -0.10
N PHE A 12 -6.86 6.11 0.01
CA PHE A 12 -6.04 5.08 -0.61
C PHE A 12 -6.16 3.71 0.08
N ARG A 13 -6.62 3.66 1.33
CA ARG A 13 -6.75 2.44 2.11
C ARG A 13 -8.07 2.44 2.89
N ASP A 14 -9.16 2.46 2.14
CA ASP A 14 -10.49 2.31 2.72
C ASP A 14 -10.70 0.87 3.19
N LYS A 15 -10.72 0.67 4.51
CA LYS A 15 -10.82 -0.64 5.17
C LYS A 15 -12.27 -1.03 5.53
N THR A 16 -13.30 -0.35 5.00
CA THR A 16 -14.71 -0.72 5.25
C THR A 16 -15.03 -2.19 4.93
N THR A 17 -14.36 -2.78 3.93
CA THR A 17 -14.50 -4.20 3.56
C THR A 17 -13.42 -5.11 4.18
N GLY A 18 -12.74 -4.61 5.21
CA GLY A 18 -11.64 -5.27 5.91
C GLY A 18 -10.25 -4.95 5.37
N TRP A 19 -9.24 -5.31 6.16
CA TRP A 19 -7.84 -5.01 5.91
C TRP A 19 -7.28 -5.78 4.70
N GLN A 20 -7.71 -7.03 4.47
CA GLN A 20 -7.21 -7.82 3.35
C GLN A 20 -7.67 -7.31 1.99
N TYR A 21 -8.90 -6.77 1.93
CA TYR A 21 -9.57 -6.38 0.69
C TYR A 21 -9.92 -4.90 0.69
N PHE A 22 -9.04 -4.08 1.26
CA PHE A 22 -9.22 -2.64 1.28
C PHE A 22 -9.34 -2.07 -0.13
N SER A 23 -9.99 -0.90 -0.22
CA SER A 23 -10.32 -0.24 -1.49
C SER A 23 -9.65 1.13 -1.61
N LEU A 24 -9.46 1.56 -2.86
CA LEU A 24 -9.22 2.95 -3.21
C LEU A 24 -10.59 3.62 -3.42
N ARG A 25 -10.92 4.60 -2.57
CA ARG A 25 -12.16 5.35 -2.63
C ARG A 25 -11.91 6.79 -3.05
N PHE A 26 -12.69 7.26 -4.04
CA PHE A 26 -12.77 8.66 -4.43
C PHE A 26 -14.14 9.21 -4.05
N SER A 27 -14.15 10.37 -3.41
CA SER A 27 -15.36 11.11 -3.06
C SER A 27 -15.49 12.32 -3.99
N PHE A 28 -16.69 12.49 -4.53
CA PHE A 28 -17.03 13.53 -5.50
C PHE A 28 -18.16 14.41 -4.96
N ARG A 29 -18.11 15.69 -5.32
CA ARG A 29 -19.17 16.67 -5.09
C ARG A 29 -19.51 17.37 -6.39
N ARG A 30 -20.79 17.52 -6.69
CA ARG A 30 -21.31 18.23 -7.86
C ARG A 30 -22.29 19.29 -7.40
N GLU A 31 -22.01 20.54 -7.75
CA GLU A 31 -22.97 21.63 -7.54
C GLU A 31 -24.15 21.46 -8.49
N THR A 32 -25.36 21.60 -7.95
CA THR A 32 -26.62 21.53 -8.69
C THR A 32 -27.26 22.91 -8.74
N GLY A 33 -28.09 23.15 -9.75
CA GLY A 33 -28.88 24.38 -9.82
C GLY A 33 -29.95 24.51 -8.71
N SER A 34 -30.19 23.45 -7.94
CA SER A 34 -31.20 23.39 -6.87
C SER A 34 -30.66 23.76 -5.48
N GLY A 35 -29.38 24.18 -5.37
CA GLY A 35 -28.79 24.66 -4.12
C GLY A 35 -28.32 23.58 -3.14
N LEU A 36 -28.61 22.30 -3.39
CA LEU A 36 -28.08 21.17 -2.63
C LEU A 36 -27.03 20.41 -3.46
N PRO A 37 -25.77 20.32 -3.01
CA PRO A 37 -24.74 19.59 -3.74
C PRO A 37 -25.02 18.09 -3.72
N GLU A 38 -24.85 17.45 -4.88
CA GLU A 38 -24.86 15.99 -4.97
C GLU A 38 -23.48 15.44 -4.59
N THR A 39 -23.46 14.33 -3.87
CA THR A 39 -22.22 13.60 -3.53
C THR A 39 -22.27 12.18 -4.06
N ALA A 40 -21.10 11.66 -4.45
CA ALA A 40 -20.96 10.30 -4.92
C ALA A 40 -19.60 9.73 -4.52
N ASP A 41 -19.56 8.45 -4.19
CA ASP A 41 -18.32 7.72 -3.92
C ASP A 41 -18.09 6.66 -5.00
N VAL A 42 -16.84 6.56 -5.47
CA VAL A 42 -16.38 5.47 -6.32
C VAL A 42 -15.32 4.69 -5.56
N SER A 43 -15.62 3.43 -5.26
CA SER A 43 -14.72 2.54 -4.52
C SER A 43 -14.32 1.33 -5.36
N ARG A 44 -13.03 0.97 -5.34
CA ARG A 44 -12.50 -0.21 -6.02
C ARG A 44 -11.49 -0.94 -5.14
N ILE A 45 -11.67 -2.24 -4.99
CA ILE A 45 -10.73 -3.11 -4.28
C ILE A 45 -9.33 -2.95 -4.89
N HIS A 46 -8.31 -2.80 -4.05
CA HIS A 46 -6.94 -2.44 -4.44
C HIS A 46 -6.37 -3.31 -5.58
N TYR A 47 -6.56 -4.62 -5.57
CA TYR A 47 -6.03 -5.49 -6.63
C TYR A 47 -6.83 -5.43 -7.94
N LYS A 48 -8.03 -4.83 -7.95
CA LYS A 48 -8.83 -4.57 -9.16
C LYS A 48 -8.60 -3.17 -9.71
N ASP A 49 -8.17 -2.23 -8.87
CA ASP A 49 -7.86 -0.88 -9.29
C ASP A 49 -6.58 -0.82 -10.16
N PRO A 50 -6.60 -0.16 -11.34
CA PRO A 50 -5.44 -0.09 -12.22
C PRO A 50 -4.26 0.68 -11.63
N PHE A 51 -4.52 1.79 -10.92
CA PHE A 51 -3.48 2.59 -10.29
C PHE A 51 -2.86 1.81 -9.14
N PHE A 52 -3.70 1.31 -8.24
CA PHE A 52 -3.23 0.65 -7.03
C PHE A 52 -2.48 -0.65 -7.33
N TYR A 53 -2.88 -1.38 -8.37
CA TYR A 53 -2.12 -2.53 -8.85
C TYR A 53 -0.71 -2.16 -9.34
N CYS A 54 -0.57 -1.06 -10.08
CA CYS A 54 0.74 -0.61 -10.57
C CYS A 54 1.61 -0.08 -9.42
N PHE A 55 1.00 0.60 -8.46
CA PHE A 55 1.65 1.06 -7.22
C PHE A 55 2.19 -0.11 -6.41
N LEU A 56 1.37 -1.12 -6.12
CA LEU A 56 1.80 -2.35 -5.43
C LEU A 56 2.75 -3.22 -6.26
N SER A 57 2.90 -2.96 -7.56
CA SER A 57 3.93 -3.58 -8.41
C SER A 57 5.23 -2.76 -8.47
N HIS A 58 5.33 -1.65 -7.72
CA HIS A 58 6.49 -0.78 -7.59
C HIS A 58 6.97 -0.07 -8.87
N VAL A 59 6.16 -0.06 -9.94
CA VAL A 59 6.51 0.55 -11.23
C VAL A 59 6.12 2.04 -11.35
N THR A 60 5.32 2.56 -10.42
CA THR A 60 4.83 3.95 -10.41
C THR A 60 5.37 4.79 -9.25
N GLU A 61 6.45 4.33 -8.63
CA GLU A 61 7.01 5.00 -7.46
C GLU A 61 7.80 6.25 -7.85
N ARG A 62 7.80 7.24 -6.96
CA ARG A 62 8.56 8.49 -7.14
C ARG A 62 10.04 8.22 -6.90
N TYR A 63 10.89 9.01 -7.55
CA TYR A 63 12.35 8.92 -7.37
C TYR A 63 12.79 9.08 -5.92
N SER A 64 12.10 9.93 -5.15
CA SER A 64 12.33 10.11 -3.72
C SER A 64 12.10 8.84 -2.89
N CYS A 65 11.29 7.88 -3.37
CA CYS A 65 11.08 6.60 -2.69
C CYS A 65 12.31 5.69 -2.76
N TYR A 66 13.19 5.92 -3.74
CA TYR A 66 14.42 5.13 -3.94
C TYR A 66 15.60 5.63 -3.09
N ALA A 67 15.50 6.86 -2.58
CA ALA A 67 16.47 7.48 -1.68
C ALA A 67 15.70 8.24 -0.59
N CYS A 68 14.87 7.52 0.16
CA CYS A 68 13.96 8.13 1.11
C CYS A 68 14.72 8.66 2.33
N PRO A 69 14.61 9.97 2.66
CA PRO A 69 15.37 10.55 3.77
C PRO A 69 14.83 10.17 5.15
N ALA A 70 13.61 9.62 5.23
CA ALA A 70 12.94 9.31 6.49
C ALA A 70 13.20 7.89 7.01
N LYS A 71 14.03 7.10 6.31
CA LYS A 71 14.36 5.72 6.73
C LYS A 71 15.25 5.73 7.97
N GLU A 72 15.33 4.59 8.65
CA GLU A 72 16.25 4.39 9.78
C GLU A 72 16.05 5.43 10.88
N LEU A 73 14.78 5.73 11.20
CA LEU A 73 14.38 6.72 12.22
C LEU A 73 14.82 8.17 11.93
N LYS A 74 15.32 8.46 10.72
CA LYS A 74 15.74 9.81 10.30
C LYS A 74 14.58 10.77 10.01
N SER A 75 13.33 10.35 10.21
CA SER A 75 12.16 11.23 10.11
C SER A 75 12.13 12.31 11.20
N GLY A 76 12.82 12.11 12.33
CA GLY A 76 12.76 12.98 13.50
C GLY A 76 11.45 12.88 14.29
N SER A 77 10.61 11.87 14.01
CA SER A 77 9.35 11.66 14.72
C SER A 77 9.56 10.98 16.06
N ASP A 78 8.91 11.46 17.12
CA ASP A 78 8.91 10.77 18.43
C ASP A 78 8.25 9.39 18.38
N ILE A 79 7.22 9.24 17.54
CA ILE A 79 6.46 8.01 17.35
C ILE A 79 6.28 7.76 15.85
N THR A 80 6.46 6.51 15.42
CA THR A 80 6.11 6.07 14.06
C THR A 80 5.02 5.01 14.11
N LEU A 81 3.96 5.19 13.32
CA LEU A 81 2.85 4.25 13.16
C LEU A 81 2.92 3.58 11.79
N GLY A 82 2.59 2.28 11.73
CA GLY A 82 2.51 1.52 10.48
C GLY A 82 1.61 0.31 10.59
N ASP A 83 1.38 -0.40 9.48
CA ASP A 83 0.80 -1.75 9.51
C ASP A 83 1.91 -2.74 9.92
N PHE A 84 1.65 -3.64 10.87
CA PHE A 84 2.59 -4.70 11.26
C PHE A 84 2.42 -5.93 10.36
N TRP A 85 3.22 -6.00 9.31
CA TRP A 85 3.16 -7.11 8.36
C TRP A 85 3.69 -8.43 8.96
N GLY A 86 3.25 -9.56 8.41
CA GLY A 86 3.84 -10.88 8.67
C GLY A 86 3.49 -11.57 10.00
N PHE A 87 2.77 -10.91 10.91
CA PHE A 87 2.38 -11.48 12.21
C PHE A 87 0.89 -11.73 12.31
N ARG A 88 0.33 -12.51 11.38
CA ARG A 88 -1.10 -12.86 11.37
C ARG A 88 -1.29 -14.35 11.64
N GLY A 89 -2.35 -14.69 12.36
CA GLY A 89 -2.72 -16.07 12.67
C GLY A 89 -1.92 -16.67 13.85
N THR A 90 -1.39 -15.84 14.74
CA THR A 90 -0.81 -16.31 16.01
C THR A 90 -1.83 -16.16 17.15
N LYS A 91 -1.55 -16.76 18.31
CA LYS A 91 -2.38 -16.61 19.52
C LYS A 91 -2.56 -15.14 19.91
N ASP A 92 -1.49 -14.36 19.86
CA ASP A 92 -1.49 -12.95 20.25
C ASP A 92 -2.09 -12.06 19.15
N PHE A 93 -2.06 -12.53 17.90
CA PHE A 93 -2.44 -11.81 16.70
C PHE A 93 -3.38 -12.65 15.82
N PRO A 94 -4.67 -12.78 16.22
CA PRO A 94 -5.64 -13.54 15.45
C PRO A 94 -5.85 -12.92 14.06
N ASP A 95 -6.13 -13.76 13.07
CA ASP A 95 -6.51 -13.26 11.76
C ASP A 95 -8.01 -12.92 11.73
N ASP A 96 -8.32 -11.70 12.17
CA ASP A 96 -9.68 -11.15 12.26
C ASP A 96 -10.01 -10.18 11.11
N ASN A 97 -9.13 -10.09 10.10
CA ASN A 97 -9.24 -9.15 8.98
C ASN A 97 -9.26 -7.65 9.37
N ASN A 98 -8.90 -7.28 10.60
CA ASN A 98 -8.75 -5.87 11.01
C ASN A 98 -7.31 -5.36 10.79
N GLY A 99 -6.34 -6.28 10.76
CA GLY A 99 -4.92 -5.96 10.70
C GLY A 99 -4.37 -5.55 12.07
N ILE A 100 -3.06 -5.38 12.14
CA ILE A 100 -2.35 -5.03 13.38
C ILE A 100 -1.53 -3.79 13.09
N SER A 101 -1.59 -2.81 13.99
CA SER A 101 -0.75 -1.62 13.90
C SER A 101 0.59 -1.88 14.59
N LEU A 102 1.67 -1.46 13.93
CA LEU A 102 3.00 -1.32 14.51
C LEU A 102 3.14 0.08 15.08
N LEU A 103 3.64 0.15 16.31
CA LEU A 103 4.05 1.38 16.98
C LEU A 103 5.55 1.29 17.24
N LEU A 104 6.33 2.24 16.72
CA LEU A 104 7.74 2.44 17.07
C LEU A 104 7.84 3.70 17.92
N ILE A 105 8.43 3.56 19.10
CA ILE A 105 8.72 4.66 20.00
C ILE A 105 10.19 5.01 19.79
N ASN A 106 10.46 6.21 19.27
CA ASN A 106 11.81 6.60 18.82
C ASN A 106 12.53 7.49 19.84
N THR A 107 11.80 8.07 20.79
CA THR A 107 12.32 9.01 21.79
C THR A 107 11.65 8.80 23.15
N ASP A 108 12.32 9.26 24.21
CA ASP A 108 11.77 9.27 25.57
C ASP A 108 10.55 10.19 25.71
N GLN A 109 10.40 11.18 24.82
CA GLN A 109 9.17 11.98 24.76
C GLN A 109 8.03 11.18 24.13
N GLY A 110 8.31 10.40 23.09
CA GLY A 110 7.34 9.51 22.46
C GLY A 110 6.72 8.52 23.45
N SER A 111 7.52 7.96 24.36
CA SER A 111 7.03 7.00 25.35
C SER A 111 5.97 7.60 26.29
N LYS A 112 6.08 8.90 26.61
CA LYS A 112 5.13 9.61 27.50
C LYS A 112 3.74 9.75 26.91
N TYR A 113 3.60 9.68 25.58
CA TYR A 113 2.29 9.74 24.92
C TYR A 113 1.58 8.38 24.86
N ILE A 114 2.23 7.29 25.29
CA ILE A 114 1.64 5.95 25.28
C ILE A 114 0.90 5.74 26.60
N THR A 115 -0.42 5.90 26.56
CA THR A 115 -1.29 5.79 27.74
C THR A 115 -2.19 4.55 27.73
N GLY A 116 -2.22 3.82 26.61
CA GLY A 116 -3.07 2.65 26.43
C GLY A 116 -2.33 1.31 26.49
N THR A 117 -3.09 0.23 26.60
CA THR A 117 -2.54 -1.14 26.59
C THR A 117 -2.00 -1.49 25.21
N LEU A 118 -0.68 -1.72 25.14
CA LEU A 118 -0.06 -2.35 23.97
C LEU A 118 -0.32 -3.86 24.01
N ARG A 119 -0.65 -4.43 22.85
CA ARG A 119 -1.03 -5.84 22.76
C ARG A 119 0.12 -6.78 23.05
N SER A 120 1.30 -6.47 22.50
CA SER A 120 2.52 -7.24 22.70
C SER A 120 3.73 -6.43 22.23
N GLU A 121 4.80 -6.45 23.02
CA GLU A 121 6.10 -5.89 22.65
C GLU A 121 6.86 -6.87 21.74
N GLN A 122 7.58 -6.35 20.75
CA GLN A 122 8.32 -7.16 19.77
C GLN A 122 9.75 -6.65 19.64
N SER A 123 10.70 -7.56 19.44
CA SER A 123 12.10 -7.17 19.19
C SER A 123 12.22 -6.38 17.88
N TYR A 124 13.14 -5.43 17.84
CA TYR A 124 13.35 -4.58 16.67
C TYR A 124 13.72 -5.40 15.42
N GLU A 125 14.56 -6.42 15.57
CA GLU A 125 15.00 -7.32 14.50
C GLU A 125 13.82 -8.03 13.83
N LYS A 126 12.87 -8.48 14.66
CA LYS A 126 11.65 -9.14 14.20
C LYS A 126 10.76 -8.18 13.42
N VAL A 127 10.68 -6.93 13.89
CA VAL A 127 9.91 -5.87 13.25
C VAL A 127 10.48 -5.51 11.88
N ILE A 128 11.78 -5.21 11.78
CA ILE A 128 12.41 -4.82 10.50
C ILE A 128 12.42 -5.96 9.47
N LYS A 129 12.46 -7.22 9.92
CA LYS A 129 12.36 -8.38 9.03
C LYS A 129 11.03 -8.43 8.28
N GLN A 130 9.93 -8.06 8.93
CA GLN A 130 8.63 -8.00 8.28
C GLN A 130 8.31 -6.64 7.65
N ASN A 131 9.03 -5.60 8.07
CA ASN A 131 8.84 -4.22 7.63
C ASN A 131 10.16 -3.66 7.09
N PRO A 132 10.71 -4.24 6.00
CA PRO A 132 12.05 -3.88 5.50
C PRO A 132 12.13 -2.41 5.06
N MET A 133 10.99 -1.80 4.75
CA MET A 133 10.88 -0.39 4.41
C MET A 133 11.13 0.55 5.60
N ILE A 134 11.38 0.05 6.82
CA ILE A 134 11.86 0.86 7.94
C ILE A 134 13.32 1.26 7.71
N THR A 135 14.15 0.31 7.29
CA THR A 135 15.61 0.48 7.19
C THR A 135 16.08 0.67 5.75
N ALA A 136 15.37 0.14 4.77
CA ALA A 136 15.75 0.23 3.37
C ALA A 136 14.83 1.14 2.54
N SER A 137 15.42 1.85 1.60
CA SER A 137 14.68 2.50 0.52
C SER A 137 14.25 1.47 -0.54
N LEU A 138 13.23 1.82 -1.31
CA LEU A 138 12.72 0.93 -2.34
C LEU A 138 13.75 0.81 -3.46
N ILE A 139 13.95 -0.40 -3.99
CA ILE A 139 14.79 -0.57 -5.18
C ILE A 139 14.00 -0.13 -6.41
N LYS A 140 14.58 0.73 -7.23
CA LYS A 140 13.94 1.19 -8.47
C LYS A 140 13.69 0.01 -9.41
N ASP A 141 12.41 -0.21 -9.74
CA ASP A 141 12.05 -1.20 -10.76
C ASP A 141 12.64 -0.78 -12.13
N PRO A 142 13.43 -1.64 -12.79
CA PRO A 142 14.04 -1.33 -14.09
C PRO A 142 13.02 -0.94 -15.17
N ARG A 143 11.76 -1.37 -15.04
CA ARG A 143 10.68 -1.11 -15.99
C ARG A 143 10.07 0.28 -15.81
N ARG A 144 10.32 0.98 -14.69
CA ARG A 144 9.62 2.23 -14.32
C ARG A 144 9.64 3.26 -15.43
N ASP A 145 10.80 3.61 -15.98
CA ASP A 145 10.89 4.67 -16.98
C ASP A 145 10.20 4.31 -18.29
N THR A 146 10.36 3.05 -18.74
CA THR A 146 9.64 2.53 -19.91
C THR A 146 8.13 2.49 -19.67
N PHE A 147 7.69 2.16 -18.45
CA PHE A 147 6.29 2.15 -18.05
C PHE A 147 5.68 3.56 -18.13
N TYR A 148 6.33 4.58 -17.58
CA TYR A 148 5.86 5.97 -17.67
C TYR A 148 5.77 6.45 -19.13
N LYS A 149 6.78 6.14 -19.96
CA LYS A 149 6.74 6.44 -21.40
C LYS A 149 5.56 5.75 -22.09
N ALA A 150 5.25 4.51 -21.73
CA ALA A 150 4.13 3.76 -22.30
C ALA A 150 2.76 4.27 -21.83
N VAL A 151 2.66 4.74 -20.58
CA VAL A 151 1.44 5.37 -20.04
C VAL A 151 1.18 6.68 -20.77
N ALA A 152 2.20 7.52 -20.96
CA ALA A 152 2.07 8.80 -21.68
C ALA A 152 1.58 8.63 -23.13
N LYS A 153 1.95 7.52 -23.80
CA LYS A 153 1.47 7.18 -25.15
C LYS A 153 0.06 6.57 -25.21
N SER A 154 -0.53 6.22 -24.07
CA SER A 154 -1.82 5.52 -24.03
C SER A 154 -2.59 5.84 -22.74
N SER A 155 -2.84 4.86 -21.88
CA SER A 155 -3.51 5.08 -20.60
C SER A 155 -2.98 4.12 -19.53
N LEU A 156 -3.05 4.57 -18.27
CA LEU A 156 -2.70 3.74 -17.11
C LEU A 156 -3.49 2.42 -17.10
N HIS A 157 -4.79 2.47 -17.43
CA HIS A 157 -5.63 1.28 -17.51
C HIS A 157 -5.10 0.25 -18.50
N ARG A 158 -4.70 0.69 -19.70
CA ARG A 158 -4.16 -0.20 -20.74
C ARG A 158 -2.82 -0.80 -20.31
N GLN A 159 -1.93 0.00 -19.74
CA GLN A 159 -0.61 -0.47 -19.30
C GLN A 159 -0.70 -1.38 -18.06
N SER A 160 -1.65 -1.12 -17.15
CA SER A 160 -1.95 -1.99 -16.01
C SER A 160 -2.37 -3.39 -16.47
N LYS A 161 -3.24 -3.51 -17.49
CA LYS A 161 -3.61 -4.82 -18.07
C LYS A 161 -2.39 -5.59 -18.62
N LYS A 162 -1.49 -4.90 -19.34
CA LYS A 162 -0.25 -5.50 -19.86
C LYS A 162 0.66 -5.98 -18.73
N LEU A 163 0.86 -5.13 -17.71
CA LEU A 163 1.67 -5.47 -16.54
C LEU A 163 1.10 -6.69 -15.79
N ARG A 164 -0.23 -6.76 -15.64
CA ARG A 164 -0.92 -7.92 -15.05
C ARG A 164 -0.63 -9.22 -15.79
N LEU A 165 -0.67 -9.18 -17.12
CA LEU A 165 -0.36 -10.35 -17.94
C LEU A 165 1.11 -10.77 -17.77
N ILE A 166 2.05 -9.82 -17.84
CA ILE A 166 3.48 -10.08 -17.63
C ILE A 166 3.73 -10.69 -16.25
N ASN A 167 3.18 -10.09 -15.19
CA ASN A 167 3.34 -10.58 -13.83
C ASN A 167 2.63 -11.93 -13.62
N LYS A 168 1.51 -12.20 -14.33
CA LYS A 168 0.87 -13.53 -14.33
C LYS A 168 1.82 -14.57 -14.94
N ILE A 169 2.35 -14.33 -16.13
CA ILE A 169 3.29 -15.23 -16.82
C ILE A 169 4.52 -15.51 -15.94
N LYS A 170 5.13 -14.46 -15.37
CA LYS A 170 6.29 -14.60 -14.47
C LYS A 170 5.99 -15.50 -13.27
N ARG A 171 4.82 -15.35 -12.64
CA ARG A 171 4.41 -16.20 -11.51
C ARG A 171 4.27 -17.67 -11.91
N TYR A 172 3.70 -17.96 -13.08
CA TYR A 172 3.62 -19.33 -13.58
C TYR A 172 5.01 -19.90 -13.89
N ALA A 173 5.88 -19.13 -14.55
CA ALA A 173 7.24 -19.55 -14.85
C ALA A 173 8.04 -19.88 -13.58
N ASN A 174 7.97 -19.03 -12.56
CA ASN A 174 8.62 -19.28 -11.27
C ASN A 174 8.08 -20.54 -10.60
N ARG A 175 6.76 -20.75 -10.61
CA ARG A 175 6.14 -21.95 -10.04
C ARG A 175 6.60 -23.24 -10.75
N LEU A 176 6.76 -23.18 -12.08
CA LEU A 176 7.30 -24.31 -12.85
C LEU A 176 8.77 -24.56 -12.52
N ALA A 177 9.56 -23.51 -12.35
CA ALA A 177 10.96 -23.62 -11.94
C ALA A 177 11.09 -24.22 -10.53
N ASP A 178 10.26 -23.79 -9.57
CA ASP A 178 10.24 -24.35 -8.21
C ASP A 178 9.91 -25.84 -8.21
N LEU A 179 8.93 -26.25 -9.03
CA LEU A 179 8.58 -27.66 -9.22
C LEU A 179 9.74 -28.47 -9.83
N ALA A 180 10.42 -27.92 -10.84
CA ALA A 180 11.57 -28.58 -11.48
C ALA A 180 12.77 -28.72 -10.52
N LEU A 181 12.93 -27.80 -9.58
CA LEU A 181 13.98 -27.82 -8.55
C LEU A 181 13.62 -28.65 -7.31
N GLY A 182 12.44 -29.28 -7.27
CA GLY A 182 12.00 -30.09 -6.13
C GLY A 182 11.68 -29.27 -4.87
N ASN A 183 11.55 -27.94 -4.99
CA ASN A 183 11.15 -27.10 -3.87
C ASN A 183 9.68 -27.35 -3.54
N ARG A 184 9.36 -27.58 -2.25
CA ARG A 184 7.95 -27.63 -1.82
C ARG A 184 7.30 -26.27 -2.10
N ILE A 185 6.28 -26.27 -2.95
CA ILE A 185 5.39 -25.12 -3.13
C ILE A 185 4.73 -24.85 -1.77
N ARG A 186 4.94 -23.65 -1.22
CA ARG A 186 4.15 -23.12 -0.09
C ARG A 186 2.94 -22.36 -0.61
#